data_AF-A0A821LSP3-F1
#
_entry.id   AF-A0A821LSP3-F1
#
_cell.length_a   1.000
_cell.length_b   1.000
_cell.length_c   1.000
_cell.angle_alpha   90.00
_cell.angle_beta   90.00
_cell.angle_gamma   90.00
#
_symmetry.space_group_name_H-M   'P 1'
#
loop_
_entity.id
_entity.type
_entity.pdbx_description
1 polymer ?
#
loop_
_entity_poly.entity_id
_entity_poly.type
_entity_poly.pdbx_seq_one_letter_code
_entity_poly.pdbx_strand_id
1 'polypeptide(L)'
;KKTIKLNALTFYNYLLRFVIIISLLVITFGIPYSKVVLYIYGGSTLIQGSGPTLLRLYCIYILFLAINGITEAFSQATMSIKQLKNYNI
;
A
#
# COMPACT_ATOMS: atom_id res chain seq x y z
N LYS A 1 -1.37 29.59 -7.31
CA LYS A 1 -0.30 28.56 -7.32
C LYS A 1 -0.07 27.88 -5.96
N LYS A 2 -0.02 28.64 -4.85
CA LYS A 2 0.12 28.09 -3.47
C LYS A 2 -1.09 27.23 -3.04
N THR A 3 -2.31 27.65 -3.38
CA THR A 3 -3.57 26.95 -3.06
C THR A 3 -3.68 25.57 -3.73
N ILE A 4 -3.27 25.45 -4.99
CA ILE A 4 -3.32 24.17 -5.73
C ILE A 4 -2.37 23.14 -5.11
N LYS A 5 -1.16 23.57 -4.70
CA LYS A 5 -0.20 22.71 -4.01
C LYS A 5 -0.68 22.26 -2.64
N LEU A 6 -1.32 23.16 -1.90
CA LEU A 6 -1.91 22.85 -0.60
C LEU A 6 -3.01 21.78 -0.74
N ASN A 7 -3.90 21.95 -1.72
CA ASN A 7 -5.00 21.01 -1.99
C ASN A 7 -4.48 19.61 -2.37
N ALA A 8 -3.43 19.55 -3.19
CA ALA A 8 -2.78 18.29 -3.57
C ALA A 8 -2.14 17.58 -2.37
N LEU A 9 -1.48 18.33 -1.48
CA LEU A 9 -0.89 17.78 -0.26
C LEU A 9 -1.96 17.26 0.72
N THR A 10 -3.08 17.98 0.87
CA THR A 10 -4.21 17.50 1.68
C THR A 10 -4.82 16.23 1.09
N PHE A 11 -5.03 16.17 -0.23
CA PHE A 11 -5.56 14.98 -0.90
C PHE A 11 -4.66 13.76 -0.69
N TYR A 12 -3.34 13.93 -0.89
CA TYR A 12 -2.36 12.88 -0.60
C TYR A 12 -2.44 12.40 0.85
N ASN A 13 -2.51 13.30 1.82
CA ASN A 13 -2.63 12.94 3.24
C ASN A 13 -3.90 12.13 3.53
N TYR A 14 -5.04 12.51 2.97
CA TYR A 14 -6.28 11.74 3.13
C TYR A 14 -6.19 10.36 2.51
N LEU A 15 -5.64 10.27 1.29
CA LEU A 15 -5.45 8.99 0.58
C LEU A 15 -4.52 8.06 1.36
N LEU A 16 -3.39 8.58 1.84
CA LEU A 16 -2.42 7.81 2.61
C LEU A 16 -3.01 7.32 3.94
N ARG A 17 -3.73 8.17 4.67
CA ARG A 17 -4.45 7.76 5.90
C ARG A 17 -5.49 6.68 5.62
N PHE A 18 -6.28 6.83 4.55
CA PHE A 18 -7.29 5.86 4.17
C PHE A 18 -6.69 4.48 3.90
N VAL A 19 -5.60 4.42 3.12
CA VAL A 19 -4.97 3.14 2.77
C VAL A 19 -4.24 2.50 3.95
N ILE A 20 -3.67 3.31 4.85
CA ILE A 20 -3.11 2.81 6.11
C ILE A 20 -4.20 2.15 6.97
N ILE A 21 -5.38 2.77 7.07
CA ILE A 21 -6.51 2.19 7.83
C ILE A 21 -6.94 0.85 7.21
N ILE A 22 -7.08 0.77 5.89
CA ILE A 22 -7.41 -0.49 5.21
C ILE A 22 -6.34 -1.56 5.49
N SER A 23 -5.07 -1.19 5.38
CA SER A 23 -3.96 -2.12 5.60
C SER A 23 -3.89 -2.59 7.07
N LEU A 24 -4.20 -1.72 8.03
CA LEU A 24 -4.34 -2.07 9.45
C LEU A 24 -5.49 -3.06 9.68
N LEU A 25 -6.62 -2.91 8.98
CA LEU A 25 -7.70 -3.89 9.02
C LEU A 25 -7.22 -5.24 8.46
N VAL A 26 -6.53 -5.24 7.32
CA VAL A 26 -5.96 -6.47 6.73
C VAL A 26 -4.96 -7.12 7.68
N ILE A 27 -4.14 -6.37 8.42
CA ILE A 27 -3.21 -6.93 9.41
C ILE A 27 -3.95 -7.52 10.61
N THR A 28 -4.90 -6.77 11.18
CA THR A 28 -5.65 -7.17 12.39
C THR A 28 -6.49 -8.41 12.15
N PHE A 29 -7.10 -8.58 10.97
CA PHE A 29 -7.85 -9.79 10.62
C PHE A 29 -6.97 -10.86 9.96
N GLY A 30 -6.07 -10.48 9.07
CA GLY A 30 -5.28 -11.41 8.26
C GLY A 30 -4.30 -12.26 9.07
N ILE A 31 -3.71 -11.72 10.15
CA ILE A 31 -2.78 -12.47 10.99
C ILE A 31 -3.45 -13.60 11.81
N PRO A 32 -4.52 -13.33 12.59
CA PRO A 32 -5.18 -14.38 13.36
C PRO A 32 -5.95 -15.38 12.48
N TYR A 33 -6.59 -14.90 11.41
CA TYR A 33 -7.37 -15.76 10.51
C TYR A 33 -6.54 -16.38 9.37
N SER A 34 -5.21 -16.21 9.36
CA SER A 34 -4.36 -16.65 8.25
C SER A 34 -4.55 -18.12 7.89
N LYS A 35 -4.70 -19.01 8.88
CA LYS A 35 -4.94 -20.44 8.64
C LYS A 35 -6.30 -20.73 7.98
N VAL A 36 -7.35 -20.03 8.41
CA VAL A 36 -8.71 -20.22 7.86
C VAL A 36 -8.77 -19.70 6.43
N VAL A 37 -8.20 -18.52 6.18
CA VAL A 37 -8.11 -17.94 4.84
C VAL A 37 -7.32 -18.86 3.89
N LEU A 38 -6.18 -19.40 4.35
CA LEU A 38 -5.39 -20.32 3.54
C LEU A 38 -6.08 -21.67 3.32
N TYR A 39 -6.88 -22.14 4.29
CA TYR A 39 -7.68 -23.34 4.14
C TYR A 39 -8.70 -23.20 3.02
N ILE A 40 -9.41 -22.07 2.98
CA ILE A 40 -10.38 -21.77 1.93
C ILE A 40 -9.67 -21.62 0.59
N TYR A 41 -8.47 -21.03 0.57
CA TYR A 41 -7.75 -20.75 -0.66
C TYR A 41 -7.12 -22.00 -1.30
N GLY A 42 -6.51 -22.88 -0.50
CA GLY A 42 -5.71 -23.99 -1.03
C GLY A 42 -5.74 -25.28 -0.19
N GLY A 43 -6.64 -25.37 0.77
CA GLY A 43 -6.83 -26.59 1.57
C GLY A 43 -5.71 -26.86 2.59
N SER A 44 -5.65 -28.10 3.06
CA SER A 44 -4.75 -28.54 4.14
C SER A 44 -3.27 -28.52 3.76
N THR A 45 -2.93 -28.63 2.47
CA THR A 45 -1.55 -28.63 1.97
C THR A 45 -0.82 -27.32 2.22
N LEU A 46 -1.51 -26.17 2.08
CA LEU A 46 -0.92 -24.85 2.32
C LEU A 46 -0.77 -24.54 3.82
N ILE A 47 -1.61 -25.11 4.68
CA ILE A 47 -1.61 -24.82 6.12
C ILE A 47 -0.56 -25.62 6.88
N GLN A 48 -0.29 -26.86 6.44
CA GLN A 48 0.68 -27.75 7.11
C GLN A 48 2.13 -27.28 6.95
N GLY A 49 2.41 -26.41 5.97
CA GLY A 49 3.75 -25.83 5.72
C GLY A 49 3.93 -24.40 6.24
N SER A 50 4.79 -23.63 5.56
CA SER A 50 5.11 -22.23 5.89
C SER A 50 4.01 -21.24 5.49
N GLY A 51 2.93 -21.70 4.85
CA GLY A 51 1.88 -20.86 4.28
C GLY A 51 1.23 -19.87 5.25
N PRO A 52 0.81 -20.28 6.48
CA PRO A 52 0.22 -19.35 7.43
C PRO A 52 1.18 -18.26 7.89
N THR A 53 2.48 -18.57 7.99
CA THR A 53 3.53 -17.61 8.33
C THR A 53 3.81 -16.66 7.17
N LEU A 54 3.85 -17.19 5.95
CA LEU A 54 4.01 -16.39 4.73
C LEU A 54 2.86 -15.38 4.57
N LEU A 55 1.61 -15.82 4.75
CA LEU A 55 0.44 -14.93 4.67
C LEU A 55 0.48 -13.84 5.76
N ARG A 56 0.88 -14.18 6.98
CA ARG A 56 1.05 -13.20 8.08
C ARG A 56 2.07 -12.13 7.73
N LEU A 57 3.24 -12.54 7.23
CA LEU A 57 4.28 -11.61 6.77
C LEU A 57 3.79 -10.78 5.59
N TYR A 58 3.02 -11.38 4.69
CA TYR A 58 2.45 -10.71 3.54
C TYR A 58 1.45 -9.60 3.93
N CYS A 59 0.64 -9.82 4.97
CA CYS A 59 -0.25 -8.78 5.51
C CYS A 59 0.54 -7.54 5.97
N ILE A 60 1.70 -7.73 6.61
CA ILE A 60 2.58 -6.62 7.03
C ILE A 60 3.23 -5.98 5.80
N TYR A 61 3.69 -6.80 4.84
CA TYR A 61 4.32 -6.34 3.62
C TYR A 61 3.40 -5.43 2.78
N ILE A 62 2.11 -5.77 2.65
CA ILE A 62 1.14 -4.95 1.91
C ILE A 62 1.06 -3.52 2.47
N LEU A 63 1.15 -3.33 3.79
CA LEU A 63 1.15 -1.98 4.38
C LEU A 63 2.32 -1.15 3.87
N PHE A 64 3.53 -1.70 3.90
CA PHE A 64 4.72 -1.02 3.39
C PHE A 64 4.64 -0.79 1.89
N LEU A 65 4.18 -1.79 1.13
CA LEU A 65 4.01 -1.68 -0.31
C LEU A 65 3.02 -0.55 -0.67
N ALA A 66 1.92 -0.44 0.07
CA ALA A 66 0.91 0.59 -0.15
C ALA A 66 1.43 2.00 0.11
N ILE A 67 2.18 2.20 1.21
CA ILE A 67 2.79 3.50 1.52
C ILE A 67 3.78 3.91 0.43
N ASN A 68 4.68 2.99 0.03
CA ASN A 68 5.67 3.26 -1.02
C ASN A 68 4.98 3.56 -2.37
N GLY A 69 4.02 2.73 -2.78
CA GLY A 69 3.30 2.91 -4.04
C GLY A 69 2.57 4.25 -4.15
N ILE A 70 1.88 4.69 -3.08
CA ILE A 70 1.18 6.00 -3.09
C ILE A 70 2.18 7.16 -3.08
N THR A 71 3.28 7.03 -2.33
CA THR A 71 4.33 8.06 -2.25
C THR A 71 5.01 8.25 -3.59
N GLU A 72 5.39 7.16 -4.26
CA GLU A 72 6.01 7.19 -5.60
C GLU A 72 5.06 7.73 -6.65
N ALA A 73 3.79 7.29 -6.65
CA ALA A 73 2.78 7.81 -7.56
C ALA A 73 2.54 9.31 -7.38
N PHE A 74 2.49 9.80 -6.13
CA PHE A 74 2.34 11.23 -5.84
C PHE A 74 3.58 12.04 -6.23
N SER A 75 4.78 11.52 -5.97
CA SER A 75 6.04 12.13 -6.40
C SER A 75 6.07 12.28 -7.92
N GLN A 76 5.74 11.23 -8.66
CA GLN A 76 5.70 11.25 -10.11
C GLN A 76 4.64 12.21 -10.67
N ALA A 77 3.42 12.21 -10.09
CA ALA A 77 2.34 13.11 -10.48
C ALA A 77 2.68 14.59 -10.22
N THR A 78 3.45 14.88 -9.17
CA THR A 78 3.88 16.26 -8.85
C THR A 78 5.15 16.70 -9.58
N MET A 79 5.94 15.76 -10.11
CA MET A 79 7.22 16.01 -10.77
C MET A 79 7.10 16.30 -12.28
N SER A 80 5.98 15.94 -12.92
CA SER A 80 5.78 16.22 -14.36
C SER A 80 5.37 17.67 -14.61
N ILE A 81 6.34 18.47 -15.11
CA ILE A 81 6.29 19.72 -15.92
C ILE A 81 7.54 20.58 -15.58
N LYS A 82 8.13 20.46 -14.38
CA LYS A 82 9.26 21.31 -13.97
C LYS A 82 10.64 20.85 -14.50
N GLN A 83 10.78 19.57 -14.88
CA GLN A 83 12.00 19.07 -15.52
C GLN A 83 11.90 18.91 -17.05
N LEU A 84 10.69 18.81 -17.62
CA LEU A 84 10.49 18.75 -19.07
C LEU A 84 10.91 20.05 -19.80
N LYS A 85 10.97 21.20 -19.10
CA LYS A 85 11.32 22.50 -19.70
C LYS A 85 12.82 22.85 -19.62
N ASN A 86 13.64 22.07 -18.90
CA ASN A 86 15.09 22.31 -18.80
C ASN A 86 15.92 21.48 -19.80
N TYR A 87 15.27 20.67 -20.64
CA TYR A 87 15.91 19.83 -21.66
C TYR A 87 15.50 20.18 -23.10
N ASN A 88 14.87 21.34 -23.33
CA ASN A 88 14.73 21.94 -24.67
C ASN A 88 15.69 23.12 -24.79
N ILE A 89 16.99 22.82 -24.82
CA ILE A 89 18.01 23.70 -25.41
C ILE A 89 18.13 23.30 -26.88
#